data_AF-A0A2V8CMK1-F1
#
_entry.id   AF-A0A2V8CMK1-F1
#
_cell.length_a   1.000
_cell.length_b   1.000
_cell.length_c   1.000
_cell.angle_alpha   90.00
_cell.angle_beta   90.00
_cell.angle_gamma   90.00
#
_symmetry.space_group_name_H-M   'P 1'
#
loop_
_entity.id
_entity.type
_entity.pdbx_description
1 polymer ?
#
loop_
_entity_poly.entity_id
_entity_poly.type
_entity_poly.pdbx_seq_one_letter_code
_entity_poly.pdbx_strand_id
1 'polypeptide(L)'
;AIVGVTPQWFTGVHPFFQPALYVPRMMIREATGSNIDFLTDRTARSVDVFARLKPAVSIEQARDDLRRLAAITERENPAANKGRSAMVYSQAGYRIAEAPDNFSLSWLFFAVAALVLSIACINVANLLLSTAPARLRETAVRLAMGASRSRLLR
;
A
#
# COMPACT_ATOMS: atom_id res chain seq x y z
N ALA A 1 12.98 6.93 30.98
CA ALA A 1 14.37 6.75 30.49
C ALA A 1 14.35 6.77 28.97
N ILE A 2 15.28 7.50 28.34
CA ILE A 2 15.47 7.46 26.88
C ILE A 2 16.31 6.22 26.57
N VAL A 3 15.78 5.28 25.81
CA VAL A 3 16.44 4.00 25.49
C VAL A 3 17.29 4.12 24.21
N GLY A 4 17.12 5.22 23.46
CA GLY A 4 17.90 5.55 22.27
C GLY A 4 17.29 6.71 21.50
N VAL A 5 18.02 7.21 20.49
CA VAL A 5 17.56 8.26 19.57
C VAL A 5 17.53 7.67 18.16
N THR A 6 16.42 7.82 17.45
CA THR A 6 16.29 7.37 16.06
C THR A 6 17.12 8.24 15.13
N PRO A 7 17.69 7.69 14.04
CA PRO A 7 18.46 8.48 13.08
C PRO A 7 17.57 9.50 12.36
N GLN A 8 18.16 10.58 11.84
CA GLN A 8 17.39 11.70 11.25
C GLN A 8 16.48 11.29 10.07
N TRP A 9 16.85 10.22 9.36
CA TRP A 9 16.09 9.71 8.22
C TRP A 9 14.92 8.81 8.64
N PHE A 10 14.78 8.50 9.92
CA PHE A 10 13.68 7.69 10.40
C PHE A 10 12.40 8.53 10.45
N THR A 11 11.49 8.27 9.52
CA THR A 11 10.24 9.04 9.35
C THR A 11 9.04 8.40 10.07
N GLY A 12 9.29 7.53 11.04
CA GLY A 12 8.25 6.77 11.74
C GLY A 12 7.99 5.38 11.17
N VAL A 13 7.00 4.71 11.75
CA VAL A 13 6.69 3.31 11.47
C VAL A 13 5.50 3.12 10.52
N HIS A 14 4.67 4.15 10.34
CA HIS A 14 3.55 4.09 9.41
C HIS A 14 4.00 4.37 7.97
N PRO A 15 3.60 3.54 7.00
CA PRO A 15 4.04 3.66 5.62
C PRO A 15 3.45 4.86 4.88
N PHE A 16 2.28 5.38 5.30
CA PHE A 16 1.55 6.45 4.63
C PHE A 16 1.51 7.77 5.40
N PHE A 17 1.97 7.76 6.65
CA PHE A 17 1.88 8.92 7.53
C PHE A 17 3.25 9.24 8.14
N GLN A 18 3.81 10.36 7.71
CA GLN A 18 5.00 10.95 8.35
C GLN A 18 4.51 11.99 9.38
N PRO A 19 4.76 11.79 10.67
CA PRO A 19 4.31 12.74 11.67
C PRO A 19 5.09 14.05 11.55
N ALA A 20 4.37 15.17 11.59
CA ALA A 20 5.00 16.50 11.64
C ALA A 20 5.69 16.77 12.99
N LEU A 21 5.25 16.10 14.07
CA LEU A 21 5.84 16.21 15.40
C LEU A 21 5.60 14.92 16.22
N TYR A 22 6.50 14.66 17.17
CA TYR A 22 6.37 13.58 18.14
C TYR A 22 6.07 14.16 19.53
N VAL A 23 4.97 13.71 20.15
CA VAL A 23 4.58 14.15 21.50
C VAL A 23 4.80 13.01 22.49
N PRO A 24 5.30 13.28 23.72
CA PRO A 24 5.23 12.33 24.80
C PRO A 24 3.80 11.83 25.00
N ARG A 25 3.61 10.51 25.11
CA ARG A 25 2.28 9.90 25.25
C ARG A 25 1.47 10.45 26.43
N MET A 26 2.15 10.89 27.49
CA MET A 26 1.53 11.50 28.66
C MET A 26 0.81 12.82 28.38
N MET A 27 1.16 13.54 27.30
CA MET A 27 0.53 14.81 26.92
C MET A 27 -0.59 14.64 25.89
N ILE A 28 -1.01 13.40 25.59
CA ILE A 28 -1.97 13.16 24.50
C ILE A 28 -3.34 13.79 24.78
N ARG A 29 -3.74 13.91 26.06
CA ARG A 29 -5.00 14.55 26.46
C ARG A 29 -4.96 16.04 26.16
N GLU A 30 -3.87 16.71 26.50
CA GLU A 30 -3.64 18.13 26.26
C GLU A 30 -3.47 18.42 24.76
N ALA A 31 -2.78 17.54 24.04
CA ALA A 31 -2.49 17.73 22.61
C ALA A 31 -3.70 17.47 21.70
N THR A 32 -4.62 16.59 22.09
CA THR A 32 -5.75 16.16 21.24
C THR A 32 -7.13 16.53 21.77
N GLY A 33 -7.23 17.00 23.02
CA GLY A 33 -8.50 17.16 23.73
C GLY A 33 -9.21 15.84 24.02
N SER A 34 -8.54 14.70 23.84
CA SER A 34 -9.12 13.38 24.09
C SER A 34 -9.36 13.13 25.58
N ASN A 35 -10.53 12.59 25.90
CA ASN A 35 -10.87 12.14 27.25
C ASN A 35 -10.39 10.71 27.56
N ILE A 36 -9.74 10.04 26.60
CA ILE A 36 -9.25 8.67 26.78
C ILE A 36 -7.97 8.68 27.62
N ASP A 37 -7.96 7.94 28.72
CA ASP A 37 -6.77 7.77 29.56
C ASP A 37 -5.88 6.62 29.06
N PHE A 38 -4.95 6.94 28.17
CA PHE A 38 -4.00 5.96 27.65
C PHE A 38 -2.89 5.56 28.64
N LEU A 39 -2.81 6.15 29.82
CA LEU A 39 -1.74 5.90 30.80
C LEU A 39 -2.16 4.88 31.86
N THR A 40 -3.38 4.99 32.38
CA THR A 40 -3.83 4.13 33.48
C THR A 40 -4.90 3.12 33.07
N ASP A 41 -5.73 3.44 32.07
CA ASP A 41 -6.75 2.53 31.59
C ASP A 41 -6.12 1.46 30.68
N ARG A 42 -6.06 0.22 31.20
CA ARG A 42 -5.53 -0.94 30.46
C ARG A 42 -6.40 -1.36 29.27
N THR A 43 -7.63 -0.84 29.18
CA THR A 43 -8.53 -1.09 28.05
C THR A 43 -8.28 -0.09 26.91
N ALA A 44 -7.75 1.09 27.21
CA ALA A 44 -7.39 2.13 26.26
C ALA A 44 -6.08 1.79 25.53
N ARG A 45 -6.20 1.08 24.41
CA ARG A 45 -5.06 0.54 23.65
C ARG A 45 -4.89 1.26 22.32
N SER A 46 -3.81 2.02 22.19
CA SER A 46 -3.40 2.71 20.96
C SER A 46 -1.88 2.63 20.77
N VAL A 47 -1.35 1.44 20.48
CA VAL A 47 0.07 1.28 20.17
C VAL A 47 0.25 0.24 19.08
N ASP A 48 0.87 0.65 17.99
CA ASP A 48 1.50 -0.26 17.04
C ASP A 48 2.95 -0.50 17.46
N VAL A 49 3.34 -1.76 17.54
CA VAL A 49 4.68 -2.16 17.97
C VAL A 49 5.45 -2.72 16.78
N PHE A 50 6.58 -2.11 16.49
CA PHE A 50 7.52 -2.59 15.47
C PHE A 50 8.74 -3.20 16.15
N ALA A 51 9.09 -4.41 15.73
CA ALA A 51 10.21 -5.14 16.28
C ALA A 51 11.00 -5.85 15.18
N ARG A 52 12.28 -6.09 15.43
CA ARG A 52 13.13 -6.91 14.57
C ARG A 52 13.24 -8.30 15.20
N LEU A 53 12.94 -9.34 14.41
CA LEU A 53 13.17 -10.72 14.82
C LEU A 53 14.67 -11.02 14.88
N LYS A 54 15.06 -11.91 15.81
CA LYS A 54 16.41 -12.48 15.81
C LYS A 54 16.63 -13.28 14.52
N PRO A 55 17.86 -13.37 13.99
CA PRO A 55 18.12 -13.98 12.68
C PRO A 55 17.60 -15.43 12.52
N ALA A 56 17.58 -16.21 13.60
CA ALA A 56 17.15 -17.62 13.59
C ALA A 56 15.66 -17.81 13.93
N VAL A 57 14.89 -16.75 14.16
CA VAL A 57 13.49 -16.82 14.61
C VAL A 57 12.56 -16.56 13.44
N SER A 58 11.65 -17.50 13.16
CA SER A 58 10.63 -17.31 12.13
C SER A 58 9.47 -16.44 12.63
N ILE A 59 8.70 -15.89 11.70
CA ILE A 59 7.51 -15.09 12.05
C ILE A 59 6.42 -15.97 12.70
N GLU A 60 6.34 -17.25 12.33
CA GLU A 60 5.45 -18.24 12.95
C GLU A 60 5.80 -18.47 14.42
N GLN A 61 7.09 -18.65 14.73
CA GLN A 61 7.55 -18.78 16.12
C GLN A 61 7.22 -17.52 16.92
N ALA A 62 7.45 -16.33 16.35
CA ALA A 62 7.11 -15.07 17.00
C ALA A 62 5.59 -14.93 17.26
N ARG A 63 4.74 -15.40 16.34
CA ARG A 63 3.28 -15.45 16.52
C ARG A 63 2.90 -16.34 17.69
N ASP A 64 3.48 -17.52 17.78
CA ASP A 64 3.16 -18.47 18.84
C ASP A 64 3.64 -17.99 20.20
N ASP A 65 4.83 -17.39 20.27
CA ASP A 65 5.35 -16.77 21.49
C ASP A 65 4.45 -15.64 21.98
N LEU A 66 4.03 -14.74 21.08
CA LEU A 66 3.13 -13.64 21.44
C LEU A 66 1.71 -14.10 21.80
N ARG A 67 1.20 -15.18 21.20
CA ARG A 67 -0.05 -15.82 21.63
C ARG A 67 0.06 -16.37 23.05
N ARG A 68 1.18 -17.01 23.40
CA ARG A 68 1.42 -17.50 24.77
C ARG A 68 1.49 -16.34 25.77
N LEU A 69 2.19 -15.26 25.43
CA LEU A 69 2.24 -14.05 26.27
C LEU A 69 0.86 -13.40 26.45
N ALA A 70 0.05 -13.34 25.39
CA ALA A 70 -1.31 -12.84 25.48
C ALA A 70 -2.17 -13.67 26.44
N ALA A 71 -2.05 -15.00 26.40
CA ALA A 71 -2.75 -15.90 27.32
C ALA A 71 -2.31 -15.72 28.79
N ILE A 72 -1.02 -15.45 29.03
CA ILE A 72 -0.53 -15.12 30.38
C ILE A 72 -1.12 -13.79 30.85
N THR A 73 -1.08 -12.77 29.99
CA THR A 73 -1.60 -11.42 30.27
C THR A 73 -3.11 -11.44 30.51
N GLU A 74 -3.84 -12.34 29.83
CA GLU A 74 -5.26 -12.60 30.08
C GLU A 74 -5.50 -13.15 31.50
N ARG A 75 -4.70 -14.12 31.95
CA ARG A 75 -4.83 -14.67 33.31
C ARG A 75 -4.51 -13.63 34.38
N GLU A 76 -3.52 -12.77 34.14
CA GLU A 76 -3.13 -11.72 35.09
C GLU A 76 -4.15 -10.58 35.19
N ASN A 77 -4.84 -10.25 34.10
CA ASN A 77 -5.91 -9.25 34.11
C ASN A 77 -7.04 -9.63 33.16
N PRO A 78 -7.96 -10.52 33.59
CA PRO A 78 -9.07 -10.95 32.76
C PRO A 78 -10.01 -9.79 32.41
N ALA A 79 -10.23 -8.85 33.33
CA ALA A 79 -11.13 -7.72 33.12
C ALA A 79 -10.75 -6.87 31.90
N ALA A 80 -9.45 -6.66 31.67
CA ALA A 80 -8.98 -5.93 30.50
C ALA A 80 -8.76 -6.84 29.26
N ASN A 81 -8.26 -8.06 29.45
CA ASN A 81 -7.61 -8.85 28.40
C ASN A 81 -8.39 -10.08 27.91
N LYS A 82 -9.58 -10.37 28.45
CA LYS A 82 -10.35 -11.58 28.10
C LYS A 82 -10.58 -11.71 26.58
N GLY A 83 -10.25 -12.89 26.04
CA GLY A 83 -10.42 -13.21 24.62
C GLY A 83 -9.54 -12.40 23.66
N ARG A 84 -8.50 -11.74 24.14
CA ARG A 84 -7.59 -10.94 23.31
C ARG A 84 -6.30 -11.66 23.00
N SER A 85 -5.79 -11.45 21.80
CA SER A 85 -4.50 -11.98 21.35
C SER A 85 -3.71 -10.92 20.57
N ALA A 86 -2.44 -11.20 20.33
CA ALA A 86 -1.57 -10.37 19.51
C ALA A 86 -1.58 -10.85 18.06
N MET A 87 -1.72 -9.91 17.13
CA MET A 87 -1.55 -10.18 15.70
C MET A 87 -0.14 -9.77 15.28
N VAL A 88 0.55 -10.64 14.55
CA VAL A 88 1.93 -10.41 14.11
C VAL A 88 2.00 -10.52 12.61
N TYR A 89 2.45 -9.42 11.99
CA TYR A 89 2.61 -9.31 10.55
C TYR A 89 4.09 -9.12 10.24
N SER A 90 4.52 -9.64 9.08
CA SER A 90 5.77 -9.16 8.49
C SER A 90 5.60 -7.70 8.08
N GLN A 91 6.68 -6.95 7.93
CA GLN A 91 6.60 -5.54 7.54
C GLN A 91 5.87 -5.36 6.20
N ALA A 92 6.09 -6.25 5.23
CA ALA A 92 5.35 -6.26 3.97
C ALA A 92 3.87 -6.65 4.17
N GLY A 93 3.59 -7.64 5.02
CA GLY A 93 2.22 -8.08 5.31
C GLY A 93 1.40 -7.01 6.05
N TYR A 94 2.02 -6.24 6.94
CA TYR A 94 1.37 -5.14 7.65
C TYR A 94 0.87 -4.06 6.69
N ARG A 95 1.69 -3.70 5.69
CA ARG A 95 1.30 -2.72 4.65
C ARG A 95 0.04 -3.12 3.88
N ILE A 96 -0.16 -4.42 3.70
CA ILE A 96 -1.35 -4.95 3.01
C ILE A 96 -2.54 -5.00 3.96
N ALA A 97 -2.32 -5.40 5.21
CA ALA A 97 -3.37 -5.53 6.22
C ALA A 97 -3.90 -4.19 6.76
N GLU A 98 -3.06 -3.14 6.82
CA GLU A 98 -3.43 -1.81 7.33
C GLU A 98 -4.37 -1.07 6.36
N ALA A 99 -4.28 -1.37 5.06
CA ALA A 99 -5.07 -0.68 4.04
C ALA A 99 -5.58 -1.63 2.94
N PRO A 100 -6.43 -2.61 3.28
CA PRO A 100 -7.01 -3.53 2.29
C PRO A 100 -7.79 -2.77 1.20
N ASP A 101 -8.45 -1.65 1.56
CA ASP A 101 -9.22 -0.83 0.62
C ASP A 101 -8.34 -0.09 -0.39
N ASN A 102 -7.09 0.21 -0.06
CA ASN A 102 -6.16 0.87 -0.98
C ASN A 102 -5.79 -0.02 -2.18
N PHE A 103 -5.78 -1.35 -1.99
CA PHE A 103 -5.57 -2.28 -3.09
C PHE A 103 -6.76 -2.29 -4.06
N SER A 104 -7.99 -2.28 -3.53
CA SER A 104 -9.21 -2.17 -4.33
C SER A 104 -9.25 -0.86 -5.11
N LEU A 105 -8.88 0.25 -4.48
CA LEU A 105 -8.83 1.56 -5.12
C LEU A 105 -7.75 1.63 -6.22
N SER A 106 -6.59 1.03 -5.98
CA SER A 106 -5.51 0.94 -6.99
C SER A 106 -5.96 0.14 -8.21
N TRP A 107 -6.67 -0.98 -8.01
CA TRP A 107 -7.23 -1.77 -9.10
C TRP A 107 -8.27 -1.00 -9.92
N LEU A 108 -9.12 -0.22 -9.24
CA LEU A 108 -10.08 0.67 -9.91
C LEU A 108 -9.38 1.69 -10.81
N PHE A 109 -8.31 2.35 -10.33
CA PHE A 109 -7.54 3.28 -11.15
C PHE A 109 -6.88 2.60 -12.35
N PHE A 110 -6.34 1.40 -12.19
CA PHE A 110 -5.80 0.61 -13.29
C PHE A 110 -6.88 0.25 -14.33
N ALA A 111 -8.07 -0.13 -13.88
CA ALA A 111 -9.20 -0.44 -14.77
C ALA A 111 -9.63 0.79 -15.57
N VAL A 112 -9.75 1.95 -14.91
CA VAL A 112 -10.07 3.22 -15.58
C VAL A 112 -8.98 3.60 -16.58
N ALA A 113 -7.70 3.50 -16.21
CA ALA A 113 -6.59 3.78 -17.11
C ALA A 113 -6.58 2.86 -18.34
N ALA A 114 -6.82 1.55 -18.15
CA ALA A 114 -6.90 0.58 -19.24
C ALA A 114 -8.07 0.85 -20.19
N LEU A 115 -9.22 1.26 -19.65
CA LEU A 115 -10.39 1.66 -20.46
C LEU A 115 -10.09 2.88 -21.31
N VAL A 116 -9.51 3.93 -20.72
CA VAL A 116 -9.13 5.16 -21.44
C VAL A 116 -8.10 4.85 -22.52
N LEU A 117 -7.09 4.05 -22.22
CA LEU A 117 -6.09 3.61 -23.19
C LEU A 117 -6.74 2.84 -24.35
N SER A 118 -7.69 1.96 -24.06
CA SER A 118 -8.41 1.17 -25.07
C SER A 118 -9.22 2.07 -26.01
N ILE A 119 -9.91 3.08 -25.47
CA ILE A 119 -10.65 4.08 -26.27
C ILE A 119 -9.69 4.85 -27.19
N ALA A 120 -8.55 5.28 -26.67
CA ALA A 120 -7.54 5.97 -27.47
C ALA A 120 -7.00 5.07 -28.60
N CYS A 121 -6.68 3.81 -28.31
CA CYS A 121 -6.22 2.84 -29.30
C CYS A 121 -7.26 2.58 -30.41
N ILE A 122 -8.54 2.44 -30.03
CA ILE A 122 -9.64 2.28 -31.00
C ILE A 122 -9.76 3.51 -31.89
N ASN A 123 -9.65 4.71 -31.33
CA ASN A 123 -9.72 5.95 -32.09
C ASN A 123 -8.56 6.09 -33.08
N VAL A 124 -7.33 5.73 -32.68
CA VAL A 124 -6.16 5.70 -33.58
C VAL A 124 -6.37 4.68 -34.70
N ALA A 125 -6.88 3.48 -34.37
CA ALA A 125 -7.20 2.47 -35.38
C ALA A 125 -8.22 3.00 -36.39
N ASN A 126 -9.31 3.61 -35.93
CA ASN A 126 -10.34 4.19 -36.79
C ASN A 126 -9.80 5.30 -37.71
N LEU A 127 -8.90 6.15 -37.22
CA LEU A 127 -8.23 7.18 -38.02
C LEU A 127 -7.32 6.56 -39.10
N LEU A 128 -6.57 5.51 -38.76
CA LEU A 128 -5.74 4.78 -39.73
C LEU A 128 -6.61 4.09 -40.79
N LEU A 129 -7.75 3.50 -40.41
CA LEU A 129 -8.70 2.90 -41.35
C LEU A 129 -9.34 3.96 -42.26
N SER A 130 -9.69 5.14 -41.75
CA SER A 130 -10.28 6.23 -42.55
C SER A 130 -9.31 6.80 -43.59
N THR A 131 -8.01 6.82 -43.29
CA THR A 131 -6.98 7.31 -44.22
C THR A 131 -6.42 6.24 -45.15
N ALA A 132 -6.69 4.95 -44.88
CA ALA A 132 -6.26 3.85 -45.72
C ALA A 132 -6.79 3.92 -47.17
N PRO A 133 -8.07 4.26 -47.45
CA PRO A 133 -8.58 4.42 -48.82
C PRO A 133 -7.86 5.51 -49.62
N ALA A 134 -7.53 6.64 -48.98
CA ALA A 134 -6.79 7.73 -49.62
C ALA A 134 -5.36 7.32 -49.98
N ARG A 135 -4.66 6.62 -49.05
CA ARG A 135 -3.32 6.06 -49.28
C ARG A 135 -3.32 4.93 -50.32
N LEU A 136 -4.40 4.13 -50.39
CA LEU A 136 -4.56 3.07 -51.39
C LEU A 136 -4.66 3.63 -52.81
N ARG A 137 -5.41 4.73 -53.01
CA ARG A 137 -5.46 5.43 -54.31
C ARG A 137 -4.09 5.97 -54.73
N GLU A 138 -3.37 6.60 -53.81
CA GLU A 138 -2.05 7.15 -54.08
C GLU A 138 -1.01 6.05 -54.39
N THR A 139 -1.09 4.93 -53.66
CA THR A 139 -0.27 3.72 -53.88
C THR A 139 -0.58 3.08 -55.24
N ALA A 140 -1.86 2.98 -55.61
CA ALA A 140 -2.29 2.43 -56.90
C ALA A 140 -1.82 3.29 -58.09
N VAL A 141 -1.87 4.62 -57.97
CA VAL A 141 -1.35 5.54 -59.00
C VAL A 141 0.18 5.43 -59.10
N ARG A 142 0.91 5.36 -57.97
CA ARG A 142 2.37 5.15 -57.99
C ARG A 142 2.79 3.80 -58.56
N LEU A 143 2.01 2.74 -58.30
CA LEU A 143 2.19 1.43 -58.93
C LEU A 143 1.95 1.49 -60.44
N ALA A 144 0.91 2.19 -60.89
CA ALA A 144 0.62 2.40 -62.31
C ALA A 144 1.71 3.21 -63.03
N MET A 145 2.41 4.10 -62.31
CA MET A 145 3.60 4.81 -62.80
C MET A 145 4.91 4.02 -62.64
N GLY A 146 4.87 2.75 -62.21
CA GLY A 146 6.04 1.85 -62.18
C GLY A 146 6.89 1.89 -60.91
N ALA A 147 6.40 2.43 -59.79
CA ALA A 147 7.12 2.39 -58.52
C ALA A 147 7.24 0.95 -57.98
N SER A 148 8.46 0.53 -57.59
CA SER A 148 8.69 -0.81 -57.03
C SER A 148 8.01 -0.97 -55.65
N ARG A 149 7.47 -2.16 -55.38
CA ARG A 149 6.78 -2.48 -54.10
C ARG A 149 7.66 -2.24 -52.86
N SER A 150 8.98 -2.32 -53.00
CA SER A 150 9.95 -2.03 -51.93
C SER A 150 10.03 -0.55 -51.53
N ARG A 151 9.64 0.38 -52.43
CA ARG A 151 9.63 1.83 -52.17
C ARG A 151 8.29 2.32 -51.60
N LEU A 152 7.26 1.47 -51.55
CA LEU A 152 5.92 1.76 -51.03
C LEU A 152 5.70 1.27 -49.59
N LEU A 153 6.54 0.34 -49.11
CA LEU A 153 6.47 -0.25 -47.76
C LEU A 153 7.36 0.49 -46.73
N ARG A 154 8.14 1.48 -47.16
CA ARG A 154 8.89 2.42 -46.31
C ARG A 154 8.11 3.72 -46.18
#